data_AF-A0AAD4G877-F1
#
_entry.id   AF-A0AAD4G877-F1
#
_cell.length_a   1.000
_cell.length_b   1.000
_cell.length_c   1.000
_cell.angle_alpha   90.00
_cell.angle_beta   90.00
_cell.angle_gamma   90.00
#
_symmetry.space_group_name_H-M   'P 1'
#
loop_
_entity.id
_entity.type
_entity.pdbx_description
1 polymer ?
#
loop_
_entity_poly.entity_id
_entity_poly.type
_entity_poly.pdbx_seq_one_letter_code
_entity_poly.pdbx_strand_id
1 'polypeptide(L)'
;GRLAGLVEMPMDILFEIFGHLMPLDVLHLTRTTKQFRQLIMHRSSASIWVAARKNVSDLPDCPPYMSEPQFANLVFDTHCHVRFAHSYSRIVPDHIPGMLVPTYSIS
;
A
#
# COMPACT_ATOMS: atom_id res chain seq x y z
N GLY A 1 -23.01 10.86 -14.05
CA GLY A 1 -22.47 11.28 -12.73
C GLY A 1 -21.09 11.86 -12.93
N ARG A 2 -20.72 12.93 -12.21
CA ARG A 2 -19.50 13.73 -12.45
C ARG A 2 -18.16 12.97 -12.33
N LEU A 3 -18.15 11.77 -11.75
CA LEU A 3 -16.96 10.93 -11.58
C LEU A 3 -16.69 9.99 -12.77
N ALA A 4 -17.62 9.87 -13.73
CA ALA A 4 -17.44 9.00 -14.90
C ALA A 4 -16.26 9.46 -15.76
N GLY A 5 -16.10 10.77 -15.95
CA GLY A 5 -15.02 11.34 -16.76
C GLY A 5 -13.61 11.08 -16.22
N LEU A 6 -13.46 10.83 -14.90
CA LEU A 6 -12.17 10.47 -14.32
C LEU A 6 -11.78 9.03 -14.69
N VAL A 7 -12.75 8.12 -14.79
CA VAL A 7 -12.52 6.72 -15.16
C VAL A 7 -12.41 6.55 -16.69
N GLU A 8 -12.90 7.51 -17.47
CA GLU A 8 -12.72 7.57 -18.93
C GLU A 8 -11.30 8.02 -19.35
N MET A 9 -10.50 8.53 -18.41
CA MET A 9 -9.10 8.86 -18.68
C MET A 9 -8.26 7.59 -18.87
N PRO A 10 -7.20 7.65 -19.71
CA PRO A 10 -6.27 6.54 -19.84
C PRO A 10 -5.63 6.19 -18.50
N MET A 11 -5.45 4.89 -18.28
CA MET A 11 -4.96 4.31 -17.02
C MET A 11 -3.63 4.93 -16.56
N ASP A 12 -2.74 5.25 -17.50
CA ASP A 12 -1.42 5.82 -17.21
C ASP A 12 -1.52 7.17 -16.49
N ILE A 13 -2.46 8.03 -16.90
CA ILE A 13 -2.66 9.35 -16.27
C ILE A 13 -3.23 9.18 -14.87
N LEU A 14 -4.15 8.23 -14.68
CA LEU A 14 -4.66 7.89 -13.35
C LEU A 14 -3.56 7.36 -12.44
N PHE A 15 -2.64 6.55 -12.98
CA PHE A 15 -1.53 5.99 -12.22
C PHE A 15 -0.55 7.07 -11.79
N GLU A 16 -0.28 8.05 -12.65
CA GLU A 16 0.55 9.21 -12.32
C GLU A 16 -0.09 10.06 -11.22
N ILE A 17 -1.38 10.40 -11.36
CA ILE A 17 -2.13 11.16 -10.34
C ILE A 17 -2.10 10.41 -9.00
N PHE A 18 -2.42 9.11 -8.99
CA PHE A 18 -2.45 8.32 -7.77
C PHE A 18 -1.06 8.09 -7.17
N GLY A 19 -0.02 8.07 -7.99
CA GLY A 19 1.37 7.98 -7.54
C GLY A 19 1.85 9.22 -6.78
N HIS A 20 1.21 10.37 -6.98
CA HIS A 20 1.47 11.60 -6.22
C HIS A 20 0.67 11.72 -4.91
N LEU A 21 -0.26 10.79 -4.65
CA LEU A 21 -1.08 10.80 -3.44
C LEU A 21 -0.39 10.11 -2.26
N MET A 22 -0.91 10.34 -1.04
CA MET A 22 -0.52 9.56 0.13
C MET A 22 -1.14 8.16 0.05
N PRO A 23 -0.52 7.12 0.65
CA PRO A 23 -1.07 5.77 0.63
C PRO A 23 -2.46 5.69 1.28
N LEU A 24 -2.73 6.54 2.28
CA LEU A 24 -4.05 6.69 2.90
C LEU A 24 -5.11 7.20 1.90
N ASP A 25 -4.76 8.16 1.04
CA ASP A 25 -5.69 8.70 0.03
C ASP A 25 -5.96 7.67 -1.06
N VAL A 26 -4.93 6.96 -1.51
CA VAL A 26 -5.06 5.82 -2.44
C VAL A 26 -5.96 4.75 -1.83
N LEU A 27 -5.81 4.46 -0.53
CA LEU A 27 -6.67 3.53 0.19
C LEU A 27 -8.12 4.01 0.24
N HIS A 28 -8.37 5.29 0.52
CA HIS A 28 -9.71 5.87 0.49
C HIS A 28 -10.33 5.79 -0.91
N LEU A 29 -9.56 6.04 -1.98
CA LEU A 29 -10.03 5.88 -3.36
C LEU A 29 -10.51 4.45 -3.64
N THR A 30 -9.80 3.43 -3.14
CA THR A 30 -10.24 2.04 -3.26
C THR A 30 -11.56 1.75 -2.54
N ARG A 31 -11.90 2.52 -1.50
CA ARG A 31 -13.14 2.37 -0.71
C ARG A 31 -14.29 3.19 -1.30
N THR A 32 -13.99 4.21 -2.10
CA THR A 32 -14.97 5.18 -2.60
C THR A 32 -15.77 4.64 -3.79
N THR A 33 -15.14 3.96 -4.75
CA THR A 33 -15.83 3.37 -5.91
C THR A 33 -15.33 1.97 -6.25
N LYS A 34 -16.23 1.14 -6.81
CA LYS A 34 -15.87 -0.23 -7.25
C LYS A 34 -14.87 -0.22 -8.40
N GLN A 35 -14.92 0.77 -9.30
CA GLN A 35 -13.97 0.87 -10.41
C GLN A 35 -12.56 1.19 -9.91
N PHE A 36 -12.41 2.18 -9.02
CA PHE A 36 -11.09 2.50 -8.45
C PHE A 36 -10.54 1.34 -7.63
N ARG A 37 -11.40 0.64 -6.88
CA ARG A 37 -10.99 -0.60 -6.20
C ARG A 37 -10.37 -1.60 -7.17
N GLN A 38 -11.05 -1.90 -8.28
CA GLN A 38 -10.54 -2.88 -9.26
C GLN A 38 -9.23 -2.42 -9.89
N LEU A 39 -9.11 -1.13 -10.19
CA LEU A 39 -7.93 -0.53 -10.82
C LEU A 39 -6.71 -0.49 -9.88
N ILE A 40 -6.90 -0.03 -8.64
CA ILE A 40 -5.83 0.20 -7.66
C ILE A 40 -5.40 -1.11 -6.96
N MET A 41 -6.28 -2.09 -6.82
CA MET A 41 -5.94 -3.38 -6.22
C MET A 41 -5.37 -4.39 -7.24
N HIS A 42 -5.27 -4.01 -8.52
CA HIS A 42 -4.72 -4.88 -9.54
C HIS A 42 -3.18 -4.95 -9.45
N ARG A 43 -2.57 -6.03 -9.93
CA ARG A 43 -1.10 -6.16 -9.92
C ARG A 43 -0.39 -5.06 -10.73
N SER A 44 -1.05 -4.52 -11.75
CA SER A 44 -0.49 -3.48 -12.63
C SER A 44 -0.33 -2.13 -11.93
N SER A 45 -1.04 -1.90 -10.84
CA SER A 45 -0.98 -0.67 -10.04
C SER A 45 -0.02 -0.79 -8.86
N ALA A 46 0.81 -1.84 -8.79
CA ALA A 46 1.86 -1.95 -7.77
C ALA A 46 2.80 -0.74 -7.75
N SER A 47 3.11 -0.18 -8.93
CA SER A 47 3.92 1.04 -9.07
C SER A 47 3.29 2.25 -8.37
N ILE A 48 1.96 2.36 -8.39
CA ILE A 48 1.21 3.43 -7.70
C ILE A 48 1.48 3.36 -6.20
N TRP A 49 1.38 2.17 -5.62
CA TRP A 49 1.58 2.00 -4.18
C TRP A 49 3.01 2.28 -3.76
N VAL A 50 3.99 1.84 -4.56
CA VAL A 50 5.41 2.15 -4.32
C VAL A 50 5.65 3.67 -4.40
N ALA A 51 5.08 4.35 -5.38
CA ALA A 51 5.19 5.80 -5.52
C ALA A 51 4.50 6.54 -4.36
N ALA A 52 3.27 6.15 -4.03
CA ALA A 52 2.52 6.70 -2.90
C ALA A 52 3.27 6.49 -1.58
N ARG A 53 3.89 5.33 -1.38
CA ARG A 53 4.70 5.02 -0.19
C ARG A 53 5.91 5.96 -0.06
N LYS A 54 6.57 6.27 -1.18
CA LYS A 54 7.72 7.21 -1.22
C LYS A 54 7.34 8.65 -0.88
N ASN A 55 6.05 9.02 -0.98
CA ASN A 55 5.57 10.33 -0.55
C ASN A 55 5.52 10.47 0.97
N VAL A 56 5.62 9.36 1.72
CA VAL A 56 5.65 9.36 3.18
C VAL A 56 7.09 9.25 3.66
N SER A 57 7.61 10.32 4.25
CA SER A 57 8.88 10.28 4.98
C SER A 57 8.75 9.36 6.20
N ASP A 58 9.81 8.59 6.48
CA ASP A 58 9.94 7.71 7.64
C ASP A 58 9.09 6.43 7.64
N LEU A 59 8.53 6.04 6.48
CA LEU A 59 7.81 4.77 6.34
C LEU A 59 8.78 3.65 5.92
N PRO A 60 8.82 2.50 6.63
CA PRO A 60 9.68 1.38 6.26
C PRO A 60 9.27 0.80 4.91
N ASP A 61 10.20 0.06 4.29
CA ASP A 61 9.88 -0.71 3.09
C ASP A 61 8.85 -1.81 3.38
N CYS A 62 8.00 -2.07 2.39
CA CYS A 62 7.02 -3.15 2.46
C CYS A 62 7.77 -4.48 2.63
N PRO A 63 7.43 -5.31 3.64
CA PRO A 63 8.07 -6.61 3.83
C PRO A 63 7.87 -7.51 2.60
N PRO A 64 8.82 -8.39 2.25
CA PRO A 64 8.76 -9.22 1.05
C PRO A 64 7.63 -10.27 1.09
N TYR A 65 7.06 -10.55 2.25
CA TYR A 65 5.92 -11.47 2.43
C TYR A 65 4.56 -10.77 2.33
N MET A 66 4.53 -9.45 2.12
CA MET A 66 3.30 -8.64 2.10
C MET A 66 3.20 -7.85 0.80
N SER A 67 1.97 -7.66 0.31
CA SER A 67 1.72 -6.78 -0.82
C SER A 67 1.61 -5.32 -0.36
N GLU A 68 2.11 -4.39 -1.17
CA GLU A 68 2.00 -2.94 -0.91
C GLU A 68 0.58 -2.46 -0.49
N PRO A 69 -0.54 -2.88 -1.14
CA PRO A 69 -1.90 -2.53 -0.67
C PRO A 69 -2.29 -3.13 0.69
N GLN A 70 -1.78 -4.32 1.04
CA GLN A 70 -1.99 -4.89 2.38
C GLN A 70 -1.17 -4.13 3.41
N PHE A 71 0.06 -3.76 3.08
CA PHE A 71 0.93 -2.95 3.93
C PHE A 71 0.33 -1.57 4.17
N ALA A 72 -0.19 -0.90 3.13
CA ALA A 72 -0.89 0.36 3.26
C ALA A 72 -2.16 0.25 4.12
N ASN A 73 -2.98 -0.81 3.98
CA ASN A 73 -4.08 -1.05 4.92
C ASN A 73 -3.56 -1.23 6.36
N LEU A 74 -2.50 -2.00 6.57
CA LEU A 74 -1.98 -2.24 7.92
C LEU A 74 -1.48 -0.96 8.60
N VAL A 75 -0.78 -0.11 7.84
CA VAL A 75 -0.19 1.14 8.34
C VAL A 75 -1.25 2.23 8.58
N PHE A 76 -2.21 2.36 7.66
CA PHE A 76 -3.12 3.51 7.60
C PHE A 76 -4.56 3.20 8.00
N ASP A 77 -4.99 1.94 7.98
CA ASP A 77 -6.34 1.61 8.40
C ASP A 77 -6.48 1.68 9.92
N THR A 78 -7.61 2.22 10.37
CA THR A 78 -7.89 2.45 11.79
C THR A 78 -8.32 1.18 12.53
N HIS A 79 -8.45 0.05 11.83
CA HIS A 79 -8.84 -1.23 12.39
C HIS A 79 -7.62 -1.98 12.95
N CYS A 80 -7.19 -1.56 14.14
CA CYS A 80 -6.42 -2.34 15.13
C CYS A 80 -5.35 -3.31 14.60
N HIS A 81 -4.21 -2.80 14.16
CA HIS A 81 -2.92 -3.38 14.55
C HIS A 81 -1.83 -2.31 14.53
N VAL A 82 -1.64 -1.69 15.70
CA VAL A 82 -0.47 -0.88 16.07
C VAL A 82 -0.33 0.44 15.29
N ARG A 83 -0.65 1.56 15.97
CA ARG A 83 -0.23 2.89 15.52
C ARG A 83 1.30 2.94 15.48
N PHE A 84 1.90 2.75 14.30
CA PHE A 84 3.34 2.89 14.12
C PHE A 84 3.80 4.35 14.02
N ALA A 85 2.88 5.31 13.89
CA ALA A 85 3.21 6.72 13.64
C ALA A 85 3.79 7.50 14.83
N HIS A 86 3.89 6.93 16.04
CA HIS A 86 4.43 7.66 17.21
C HIS A 86 5.70 7.04 17.81
N SER A 87 6.24 5.95 17.23
CA SER A 87 7.39 5.25 17.82
C SER A 87 8.20 4.42 16.82
N TYR A 88 8.56 4.95 15.64
CA TYR A 88 9.48 4.25 14.74
C TYR A 88 10.97 4.40 15.14
N SER A 89 11.31 5.32 16.05
CA SER A 89 12.67 5.49 16.56
C SER A 89 13.12 4.41 17.58
N ARG A 90 12.34 3.34 17.80
CA ARG A 90 12.65 2.30 18.78
C ARG A 90 12.51 0.84 18.31
N ILE A 91 12.09 0.58 17.08
CA ILE A 91 11.79 -0.79 16.60
C ILE A 91 12.63 -1.18 15.39
N VAL A 92 13.91 -0.80 15.38
CA VAL A 92 14.92 -1.64 14.73
C VAL A 92 15.64 -2.39 15.85
N PRO A 93 15.21 -3.60 16.23
CA PRO A 93 16.13 -4.47 16.95
C PRO A 93 17.26 -4.81 15.98
N ASP A 94 18.49 -4.42 16.33
CA ASP A 94 19.77 -4.77 15.66
C ASP A 94 20.04 -6.30 15.57
N HIS A 95 19.02 -7.15 15.80
CA HIS A 95 19.15 -8.59 15.75
C HIS A 95 17.78 -9.25 15.64
N ILE A 96 17.48 -9.90 14.50
CA ILE A 96 16.46 -10.94 14.44
C ILE A 96 17.16 -12.29 14.23
N PRO A 97 17.47 -13.05 15.28
CA PRO A 97 17.72 -14.47 15.16
C PRO A 97 16.36 -15.20 15.17
N GLY A 98 16.10 -16.03 14.16
CA GLY A 98 15.07 -17.08 14.29
C GLY A 98 13.81 -16.96 13.43
N MET A 99 13.88 -16.45 12.20
CA MET A 99 12.80 -16.68 11.24
C MET A 99 12.93 -18.09 10.64
N LEU A 100 12.35 -19.07 11.34
CA LEU A 100 12.04 -20.38 10.76
C LEU A 100 11.10 -20.17 9.58
N VAL A 101 11.65 -20.34 8.39
CA VAL A 101 10.91 -20.43 7.14
C VAL A 101 10.07 -21.70 7.21
N PRO A 102 8.74 -21.67 7.02
CA PRO A 102 8.02 -22.88 6.68
C PRO A 102 8.46 -23.24 5.27
N THR A 103 9.35 -24.22 5.14
CA THR A 103 9.61 -24.88 3.87
C THR A 103 8.30 -25.49 3.40
N TYR A 104 7.67 -24.85 2.43
CA TYR A 104 6.70 -25.49 1.56
C TYR A 104 7.43 -26.61 0.81
N SER A 105 7.44 -27.81 1.38
CA SER A 105 7.80 -29.03 0.67
C SER A 105 6.71 -29.29 -0.36
N ILE A 106 7.01 -28.99 -1.62
CA ILE A 106 6.35 -29.61 -2.76
C ILE A 106 7.39 -30.55 -3.38
N SER A 107 7.02 -31.82 -3.44
CA SER A 107 7.74 -33.01 -3.94
C SER A 107 8.36 -33.87 -2.84
#